data_AF-A0A842SEX9-F1
#
_entry.id   AF-A0A842SEX9-F1
#
_cell.length_a   1.000
_cell.length_b   1.000
_cell.length_c   1.000
_cell.angle_alpha   90.00
_cell.angle_beta   90.00
_cell.angle_gamma   90.00
#
_symmetry.space_group_name_H-M   'P 1'
#
loop_
_entity.id
_entity.type
_entity.pdbx_description
1 polymer ?
#
loop_
_entity_poly.entity_id
_entity_poly.type
_entity_poly.pdbx_seq_one_letter_code
_entity_poly.pdbx_strand_id
1 'polypeptide(L)'
;MPEYLKNTAQIKFNRNLCNGCGICTQVCPHQIIKLKDKKTVIENKNKCMECGACSRNCPKKAIEVKKGVGCAAAVIAGWIRNSEPACGCSSNKKCC
;
A
#
# COMPACT_ATOMS: atom_id res chain seq x y z
N MET A 1 5.09 -16.68 -0.85
CA MET A 1 5.44 -15.29 -1.23
C MET A 1 6.17 -14.65 -0.06
N PRO A 2 7.43 -14.21 -0.24
CA PRO A 2 8.19 -13.52 0.81
C PRO A 2 7.51 -12.19 1.17
N GLU A 3 7.65 -11.77 2.42
CA GLU A 3 7.26 -10.43 2.86
C GLU A 3 8.33 -9.42 2.42
N TYR A 4 7.93 -8.19 2.09
CA TYR A 4 8.87 -7.14 1.71
C TYR A 4 9.47 -6.45 2.92
N LEU A 5 8.67 -5.63 3.61
CA LEU A 5 9.07 -4.88 4.79
C LEU A 5 7.84 -4.68 5.68
N LYS A 6 7.97 -4.96 6.99
CA LYS A 6 6.85 -4.91 7.93
C LYS A 6 6.33 -3.48 8.09
N ASN A 7 5.01 -3.31 8.01
CA ASN A 7 4.31 -2.04 8.28
C ASN A 7 4.76 -0.83 7.44
N THR A 8 5.35 -1.05 6.27
CA THR A 8 5.80 0.04 5.37
C THR A 8 4.78 0.40 4.29
N ALA A 9 3.99 -0.58 3.84
CA ALA A 9 3.07 -0.40 2.73
C ALA A 9 1.93 0.60 3.05
N GLN A 10 1.86 1.68 2.28
CA GLN A 10 0.87 2.74 2.39
C GLN A 10 -0.34 2.44 1.50
N ILE A 11 -1.16 1.50 1.97
CA ILE A 11 -2.44 1.14 1.36
C ILE A 11 -3.61 1.51 2.28
N LYS A 12 -4.53 2.31 1.75
CA LYS A 12 -5.76 2.74 2.42
C LYS A 12 -6.98 2.16 1.71
N PHE A 13 -7.97 1.74 2.49
CA PHE A 13 -9.21 1.17 1.98
C PHE A 13 -10.42 1.80 2.68
N ASN A 14 -11.39 2.25 1.89
CA ASN A 14 -12.64 2.81 2.36
C ASN A 14 -13.80 1.83 2.09
N ARG A 15 -14.31 1.21 3.16
CA ARG A 15 -15.38 0.21 3.10
C ARG A 15 -16.73 0.78 2.61
N ASN A 16 -16.97 2.07 2.82
CA ASN A 16 -18.23 2.72 2.45
C ASN A 16 -18.35 2.92 0.93
N LEU A 17 -17.22 3.18 0.27
CA LEU A 17 -17.17 3.34 -1.19
C LEU A 17 -17.15 2.00 -1.94
N CYS A 18 -16.69 0.93 -1.29
CA CYS A 18 -16.58 -0.40 -1.89
C CYS A 18 -17.96 -0.99 -2.24
N ASN A 19 -18.17 -1.37 -3.49
CA ASN A 19 -19.38 -2.07 -3.96
C ASN A 19 -19.18 -3.58 -4.13
N GLY A 20 -18.02 -4.13 -3.77
CA GLY A 20 -17.76 -5.56 -3.84
C GLY A 20 -17.46 -6.13 -5.22
N CYS A 21 -17.15 -5.30 -6.23
CA CYS A 21 -16.92 -5.77 -7.61
C CYS A 21 -15.74 -6.75 -7.80
N GLY A 22 -14.82 -6.88 -6.83
CA GLY A 22 -13.75 -7.88 -6.87
C GLY A 22 -12.58 -7.59 -7.82
N ILE A 23 -12.63 -6.52 -8.63
CA ILE A 23 -11.55 -6.17 -9.59
C ILE A 23 -10.19 -6.05 -8.89
N CYS A 24 -10.15 -5.45 -7.70
CA CYS A 24 -8.92 -5.32 -6.89
C CYS A 24 -8.27 -6.67 -6.55
N THR A 25 -9.07 -7.73 -6.41
CA THR A 25 -8.59 -9.09 -6.15
C THR A 25 -7.93 -9.67 -7.40
N GLN A 26 -8.53 -9.44 -8.58
CA GLN A 26 -8.03 -9.95 -9.86
C GLN A 26 -6.71 -9.29 -10.29
N VAL A 27 -6.60 -7.97 -10.12
CA VAL A 27 -5.43 -7.20 -10.57
C VAL A 27 -4.27 -7.20 -9.56
N CYS A 28 -4.43 -7.83 -8.40
CA CYS A 28 -3.38 -7.89 -7.40
C CYS A 28 -2.42 -9.04 -7.73
N PRO A 29 -1.20 -8.78 -8.23
CA PRO A 29 -0.27 -9.84 -8.61
C PRO A 29 0.14 -10.72 -7.42
N HIS A 30 0.03 -10.17 -6.21
CA HIS A 30 0.44 -10.80 -4.96
C HIS A 30 -0.74 -11.38 -4.17
N GLN A 31 -1.96 -11.27 -4.70
CA GLN A 31 -3.19 -11.81 -4.12
C GLN A 31 -3.42 -11.46 -2.64
N ILE A 32 -2.97 -10.28 -2.19
CA ILE A 32 -3.10 -9.82 -0.79
C ILE A 32 -4.50 -9.31 -0.46
N ILE A 33 -5.35 -9.18 -1.49
CA ILE A 33 -6.69 -8.64 -1.41
C ILE A 33 -7.66 -9.78 -1.64
N LYS A 34 -8.65 -9.94 -0.76
CA LYS A 34 -9.75 -10.91 -0.90
C LYS A 34 -11.10 -10.22 -0.83
N LEU A 35 -12.12 -10.94 -1.25
CA LEU A 35 -13.52 -10.53 -1.08
C LEU A 35 -14.14 -11.38 0.03
N LYS A 36 -14.64 -10.73 1.09
CA LYS A 36 -15.42 -11.36 2.17
C LYS A 36 -16.70 -10.55 2.35
N ASP A 37 -17.85 -11.20 2.39
CA ASP A 37 -19.17 -10.55 2.54
C ASP A 37 -19.42 -9.40 1.55
N LYS A 38 -19.07 -9.62 0.28
CA LYS A 38 -19.14 -8.60 -0.79
C LYS A 38 -18.34 -7.33 -0.50
N LYS A 39 -17.34 -7.38 0.38
CA LYS A 39 -16.44 -6.28 0.68
C LYS A 39 -14.99 -6.72 0.55
N THR A 40 -14.17 -5.79 0.11
CA THR A 40 -12.73 -5.99 0.00
C THR A 40 -12.10 -6.08 1.39
N VAL A 41 -11.19 -7.05 1.58
CA VAL A 41 -10.36 -7.21 2.77
C VAL A 41 -8.89 -7.32 2.34
N ILE A 42 -8.01 -6.60 3.02
CA ILE A 42 -6.56 -6.70 2.81
C ILE A 42 -6.01 -7.68 3.85
N GLU A 43 -5.52 -8.84 3.42
CA GLU A 43 -5.09 -9.92 4.32
C GLU A 43 -3.70 -9.69 4.90
N ASN A 44 -2.74 -9.28 4.07
CA ASN A 44 -1.37 -9.03 4.52
C ASN A 44 -0.76 -7.84 3.76
N LYS A 45 -0.63 -6.70 4.45
CA LYS A 45 -0.04 -5.49 3.89
C LYS A 45 1.46 -5.61 3.62
N ASN A 46 2.19 -6.46 4.34
CA ASN A 46 3.64 -6.65 4.17
C ASN A 46 3.99 -7.34 2.84
N LYS A 47 3.00 -7.94 2.17
CA LYS A 47 3.14 -8.52 0.83
C LYS A 47 2.78 -7.52 -0.29
N CYS A 48 2.33 -6.32 0.06
CA CYS A 48 2.03 -5.27 -0.91
C CYS A 48 3.34 -4.66 -1.44
N MET A 49 3.53 -4.73 -2.76
CA MET A 49 4.64 -4.05 -3.44
C MET A 49 4.31 -2.62 -3.90
N GLU A 50 3.17 -2.09 -3.46
CA GLU A 50 2.72 -0.73 -3.78
C GLU A 50 2.57 -0.42 -5.29
N CYS A 51 2.35 -1.45 -6.13
CA CYS A 51 2.21 -1.28 -7.58
C CYS A 51 1.00 -0.43 -8.01
N GLY A 52 0.02 -0.26 -7.11
CA GLY A 52 -1.18 0.54 -7.33
C GLY A 52 -2.13 0.01 -8.41
N ALA A 53 -2.02 -1.26 -8.81
CA ALA A 53 -2.94 -1.90 -9.76
C ALA A 53 -4.39 -1.89 -9.24
N CYS A 54 -4.59 -2.22 -7.96
CA CYS A 54 -5.91 -2.21 -7.32
C CYS A 54 -6.54 -0.81 -7.29
N SER A 55 -5.75 0.23 -7.02
CA SER A 55 -6.23 1.62 -6.96
C SER A 55 -6.62 2.13 -8.35
N ARG A 56 -5.80 1.87 -9.38
CA ARG A 56 -6.10 2.26 -10.77
C ARG A 56 -7.38 1.63 -11.33
N ASN A 57 -7.68 0.39 -10.91
CA ASN A 57 -8.80 -0.37 -11.44
C ASN A 57 -10.04 -0.33 -10.54
N CYS A 58 -10.03 0.44 -9.45
CA CYS A 58 -11.20 0.54 -8.58
C CYS A 58 -12.20 1.58 -9.13
N PRO A 59 -13.37 1.17 -9.67
CA PRO A 59 -14.33 2.11 -10.26
C PRO A 59 -14.93 3.07 -9.22
N LYS A 60 -14.97 2.66 -7.95
CA LYS A 60 -15.49 3.47 -6.84
C LYS A 60 -14.41 4.25 -6.09
N LYS A 61 -13.15 4.18 -6.53
CA LYS A 61 -11.99 4.80 -5.86
C LYS A 61 -11.94 4.45 -4.36
N ALA A 62 -12.35 3.23 -4.00
CA ALA A 62 -12.42 2.75 -2.63
C ALA A 62 -11.05 2.34 -2.06
N ILE A 63 -10.00 2.28 -2.90
CA ILE A 63 -8.66 1.87 -2.49
C ILE A 63 -7.61 2.83 -3.03
N GLU A 64 -6.69 3.23 -2.16
CA GLU A 64 -5.61 4.16 -2.44
C GLU A 64 -4.28 3.50 -2.08
N VAL A 65 -3.27 3.70 -2.92
CA VAL A 65 -1.91 3.18 -2.73
C VAL A 65 -0.94 4.31 -3.03
N LYS A 66 -0.10 4.69 -2.06
CA LYS A 66 1.03 5.59 -2.34
C LYS A 66 2.07 4.77 -3.10
N LYS A 67 2.19 5.02 -4.40
CA LYS A 67 3.16 4.34 -5.27
C LYS A 67 4.55 4.95 -5.05
N GLY A 68 5.59 4.13 -5.07
CA GLY A 68 6.98 4.58 -5.06
C GLY A 68 7.84 3.76 -4.12
N VAL A 69 9.13 4.06 -4.09
CA VAL A 69 10.11 3.41 -3.20
C VAL A 69 10.21 4.10 -1.84
N GLY A 70 9.17 4.80 -1.36
CA GLY A 70 9.27 5.80 -0.28
C GLY A 70 10.10 5.35 0.94
N CYS A 71 9.71 4.24 1.58
CA CYS A 71 10.45 3.69 2.71
C CYS A 71 11.83 3.14 2.31
N ALA A 72 11.95 2.50 1.15
CA ALA A 72 13.23 1.98 0.68
C ALA A 72 14.24 3.10 0.38
N ALA A 73 13.80 4.20 -0.23
CA ALA A 73 14.61 5.39 -0.49
C ALA A 73 15.05 6.06 0.82
N ALA A 74 14.17 6.13 1.83
CA ALA A 74 14.52 6.64 3.15
C ALA A 74 15.58 5.75 3.85
N VAL A 75 15.45 4.43 3.76
CA VAL A 75 16.42 3.47 4.29
C VAL A 75 17.76 3.58 3.57
N ILE A 76 17.76 3.61 2.23
CA ILE A 76 18.98 3.79 1.42
C ILE A 76 19.66 5.11 1.76
N ALA A 77 18.90 6.20 1.87
CA ALA A 77 19.44 7.51 2.24
C ALA A 77 19.99 7.50 3.68
N GLY A 78 19.33 6.80 4.61
CA GLY A 78 19.81 6.62 5.98
C GLY A 78 21.14 5.87 6.04
N TRP A 79 21.29 4.80 5.26
CA TRP A 79 22.55 4.07 5.14
C TRP A 79 23.69 4.93 4.57
N ILE A 80 23.41 5.72 3.52
CA ILE A 80 24.40 6.63 2.92
C ILE A 80 24.82 7.74 3.89
N ARG A 81 23.88 8.27 4.68
CA ARG A 81 24.12 9.41 5.57
C ARG A 81 24.46 9.02 7.00
N ASN A 82 24.50 7.72 7.30
CA ASN A 82 24.62 7.18 8.66
C ASN A 82 23.60 7.83 9.64
N SER A 83 22.35 7.96 9.19
CA SER A 83 21.26 8.60 9.94
C SER A 83 20.03 7.71 9.96
N GLU A 84 19.22 7.77 11.02
CA GLU A 84 17.99 6.98 11.09
C GLU A 84 17.01 7.33 9.96
N PRO A 85 16.39 6.32 9.31
CA PRO A 85 15.42 6.55 8.25
C PRO A 85 14.14 7.18 8.81
N ALA A 86 13.95 8.47 8.52
CA ALA A 86 12.77 9.21 8.94
C ALA A 86 11.55 8.82 8.10
N CYS A 87 10.76 7.88 8.62
CA CYS A 87 9.48 7.46 8.06
C CYS A 87 8.33 8.26 8.70
N GLY A 88 8.43 9.59 8.76
CA GLY A 88 7.52 10.42 9.56
C GLY A 88 6.81 11.50 8.74
N CYS A 89 5.56 11.27 8.34
CA CYS A 89 4.66 12.36 7.92
C CYS A 89 3.90 12.90 9.13
N SER A 90 4.61 13.49 10.10
CA SER A 90 4.01 14.35 11.11
C SER A 90 4.44 15.78 10.87
N SER A 91 3.47 16.61 10.51
CA SER A 91 3.51 18.08 10.60
C SER A 91 4.62 18.77 9.79
N ASN A 92 4.30 19.05 8.54
CA ASN A 92 4.86 20.18 7.78
C ASN A 92 6.39 20.15 7.55
N LYS A 93 6.88 19.19 6.75
CA LYS A 93 8.00 19.37 5.80
C LYS A 93 8.17 18.08 4.98
N LYS A 94 8.13 18.24 3.66
CA LYS A 94 8.34 17.28 2.56
C LYS A 94 8.37 15.80 3.01
N CYS A 95 7.21 15.16 2.90
CA CYS A 95 7.13 13.71 2.88
C CYS A 95 7.91 13.19 1.67
N CYS A 96 9.01 12.49 1.91
CA CYS A 96 9.52 11.50 0.97
C CYS A 96 8.51 10.34 0.86
#